data_AF-A0A414K4P7-F1
#
_entry.id   AF-A0A414K4P7-F1
#
_cell.length_a   1.000
_cell.length_b   1.000
_cell.length_c   1.000
_cell.angle_alpha   90.00
_cell.angle_beta   90.00
_cell.angle_gamma   90.00
#
_symmetry.space_group_name_H-M   'P 1'
#
loop_
_entity.id
_entity.type
_entity.pdbx_description
1 polymer ?
#
loop_
_entity_poly.entity_id
_entity_poly.type
_entity_poly.pdbx_seq_one_letter_code
_entity_poly.pdbx_strand_id
1 'polypeptide(L)'
;MFSKCIIFVEGDTENGAIPVFAERMGLDMDERGIGVIKLDGADSVKRCMALYKSFGIKSIALIDKDKKESYSSEPDIYFTKANDYEEDVYDNFKLTDYLKSCKELSGVEPYIPILRREGLNFNPGQFVENPANIEIDDTLQMKIMVENKDRELQKLKQSKNAAKGAVLAGYVTVIPPAFEKIINKLIKEVK
;
A
#
# COMPACT_ATOMS: atom_id res chain seq x y z
N MET A 1 1.04 -18.26 17.69
CA MET A 1 2.50 -18.19 17.50
C MET A 1 2.93 -19.47 16.76
N PHE A 2 2.55 -19.60 15.48
CA PHE A 2 2.72 -20.84 14.67
C PHE A 2 3.21 -20.57 13.24
N SER A 3 3.55 -19.32 12.92
CA SER A 3 4.02 -18.93 11.59
C SER A 3 5.46 -19.37 11.37
N LYS A 4 5.76 -19.89 10.18
CA LYS A 4 7.13 -20.17 9.70
C LYS A 4 7.92 -18.88 9.48
N CYS A 5 7.24 -17.81 9.10
CA CYS A 5 7.82 -16.49 8.89
C CYS A 5 6.86 -15.39 9.36
N ILE A 6 7.40 -14.28 9.87
CA ILE A 6 6.65 -13.09 10.26
C ILE A 6 7.12 -11.89 9.46
N ILE A 7 6.17 -11.09 8.98
CA ILE A 7 6.41 -9.77 8.43
C ILE A 7 5.98 -8.75 9.47
N PHE A 8 6.93 -7.96 9.93
CA PHE A 8 6.65 -6.80 10.76
C PHE A 8 6.36 -5.59 9.90
N VAL A 9 5.32 -4.85 10.27
CA VAL A 9 4.95 -3.59 9.64
C VAL A 9 4.77 -2.50 10.69
N GLU A 10 4.99 -1.25 10.30
CA GLU A 10 4.89 -0.12 11.21
C GLU A 10 3.44 0.19 11.60
N GLY A 11 2.54 0.27 10.61
CA GLY A 11 1.18 0.76 10.78
C GLY A 11 0.07 -0.22 10.36
N ASP A 12 -1.17 0.24 10.52
CA ASP A 12 -2.36 -0.53 10.18
C ASP A 12 -2.55 -0.68 8.67
N THR A 13 -2.18 0.34 7.89
CA THR A 13 -2.40 0.34 6.44
C THR A 13 -1.53 -0.71 5.75
N GLU A 14 -0.26 -0.85 6.13
CA GLU A 14 0.59 -1.94 5.64
C GLU A 14 0.09 -3.30 6.10
N ASN A 15 -0.40 -3.41 7.34
CA ASN A 15 -0.93 -4.66 7.90
C ASN A 15 -2.11 -5.20 7.08
N GLY A 16 -2.98 -4.30 6.58
CA GLY A 16 -4.06 -4.67 5.67
C GLY A 16 -3.62 -4.85 4.21
N ALA A 17 -2.59 -4.14 3.77
CA ALA A 17 -2.14 -4.16 2.38
C ALA A 17 -1.31 -5.40 2.02
N ILE A 18 -0.47 -5.90 2.92
CA ILE A 18 0.44 -7.01 2.64
C ILE A 18 -0.29 -8.28 2.17
N PRO A 19 -1.35 -8.75 2.85
CA PRO A 19 -2.08 -9.93 2.40
C PRO A 19 -2.64 -9.78 0.98
N VAL A 20 -3.18 -8.60 0.65
CA VAL A 20 -3.73 -8.30 -0.67
C VAL A 20 -2.64 -8.29 -1.74
N PHE A 21 -1.48 -7.70 -1.45
CA PHE A 21 -0.35 -7.75 -2.38
C PHE A 21 0.20 -9.16 -2.57
N ALA A 22 0.28 -9.97 -1.50
CA ALA A 22 0.71 -11.35 -1.59
C ALA A 22 -0.22 -12.17 -2.49
N GLU A 23 -1.54 -12.04 -2.31
CA GLU A 23 -2.55 -12.68 -3.15
C GLU A 23 -2.41 -12.25 -4.62
N ARG A 24 -2.27 -10.94 -4.89
CA ARG A 24 -2.03 -10.41 -6.24
C ARG A 24 -0.76 -10.96 -6.90
N MET A 25 0.22 -11.39 -6.10
CA MET A 25 1.46 -12.01 -6.55
C MET A 25 1.42 -13.55 -6.52
N GLY A 26 0.26 -14.16 -6.26
CA GLY A 26 0.06 -15.61 -6.25
C GLY A 26 0.66 -16.32 -5.03
N LEU A 27 0.86 -15.61 -3.92
CA LEU A 27 1.34 -16.16 -2.65
C LEU A 27 0.18 -16.31 -1.65
N ASP A 28 -0.21 -17.55 -1.35
CA ASP A 28 -1.08 -17.85 -0.21
C ASP A 28 -0.26 -17.80 1.08
N MET A 29 -0.46 -16.74 1.87
CA MET A 29 0.29 -16.53 3.11
C MET A 29 -0.09 -17.54 4.19
N ASP A 30 -1.36 -17.95 4.26
CA ASP A 30 -1.85 -18.85 5.31
C ASP A 30 -1.33 -20.28 5.08
N GLU A 31 -1.38 -20.77 3.83
CA GLU A 31 -0.82 -22.07 3.45
C GLU A 31 0.70 -22.13 3.73
N ARG A 32 1.40 -21.01 3.48
CA ARG A 32 2.83 -20.88 3.71
C ARG A 32 3.17 -20.63 5.18
N GLY A 33 2.18 -20.39 6.04
CA GLY A 33 2.37 -20.06 7.44
C GLY A 33 3.12 -18.74 7.64
N ILE A 34 2.80 -17.72 6.86
CA ILE A 34 3.39 -16.37 6.95
C ILE A 34 2.41 -15.47 7.68
N GLY A 35 2.82 -14.89 8.81
CA GLY A 35 2.01 -13.93 9.56
C GLY A 35 2.43 -12.48 9.29
N VAL A 36 1.50 -11.55 9.40
CA VAL A 36 1.78 -10.11 9.45
C VAL A 36 1.51 -9.60 10.87
N ILE A 37 2.43 -8.81 11.41
CA ILE A 37 2.31 -8.22 12.75
C ILE A 37 2.62 -6.73 12.68
N LYS A 38 1.65 -5.91 13.09
CA LYS A 38 1.85 -4.48 13.32
C LYS A 38 2.67 -4.22 14.59
N LEU A 39 3.60 -3.29 14.52
CA LEU A 39 4.54 -2.95 15.60
C LEU A 39 4.21 -1.66 16.38
N ASP A 40 3.17 -0.92 15.98
CA ASP A 40 2.78 0.38 16.53
C ASP A 40 3.98 1.35 16.64
N GLY A 41 4.78 1.41 15.56
CA GLY A 41 5.99 2.22 15.44
C GLY A 41 7.28 1.43 15.30
N ALA A 42 8.26 2.01 14.61
CA ALA A 42 9.54 1.38 14.28
C ALA A 42 10.41 0.98 15.49
N ASP A 43 10.26 1.64 16.64
CA ASP A 43 11.16 1.49 17.81
C ASP A 43 11.16 0.08 18.44
N SER A 44 10.11 -0.70 18.19
CA SER A 44 9.99 -2.07 18.69
C SER A 44 10.59 -3.12 17.75
N VAL A 45 10.90 -2.76 16.49
CA VAL A 45 11.26 -3.72 15.43
C VAL A 45 12.45 -4.61 15.81
N LYS A 46 13.53 -4.03 16.33
CA LYS A 46 14.73 -4.79 16.72
C LYS A 46 14.42 -5.78 17.85
N ARG A 47 13.65 -5.34 18.85
CA ARG A 47 13.26 -6.19 19.98
C ARG A 47 12.37 -7.34 19.53
N CYS A 48 11.39 -7.06 18.68
CA CYS A 48 10.48 -8.07 18.14
C CYS A 48 11.23 -9.06 17.24
N MET A 49 12.06 -8.61 16.31
CA MET A 49 12.87 -9.50 15.47
C MET A 49 13.82 -10.38 16.30
N ALA A 50 14.48 -9.83 17.31
CA ALA A 50 15.34 -10.61 18.21
C ALA A 50 14.55 -11.66 19.01
N LEU A 51 13.35 -11.32 19.48
CA LEU A 51 12.46 -12.23 20.18
C LEU A 51 12.01 -13.39 19.29
N TYR A 52 11.52 -13.10 18.08
CA TYR A 52 11.07 -14.16 17.17
C TYR A 52 12.24 -15.05 16.72
N LYS A 53 13.42 -14.46 16.52
CA LYS A 53 14.65 -15.19 16.25
C LYS A 53 15.03 -16.15 17.39
N SER A 54 14.83 -15.78 18.66
CA SER A 54 15.11 -16.67 19.80
C SER A 54 14.18 -17.88 19.86
N PHE A 55 12.98 -17.76 19.29
CA PHE A 55 12.05 -18.88 19.05
C PHE A 55 12.31 -19.64 17.74
N GLY A 56 13.37 -19.30 16.99
CA GLY A 56 13.68 -19.93 15.71
C GLY A 56 12.75 -19.52 14.56
N ILE A 57 11.95 -18.47 14.74
CA ILE A 57 11.02 -17.96 13.73
C ILE A 57 11.74 -16.89 12.90
N LYS A 58 11.69 -17.03 11.57
CA LYS A 58 12.24 -16.01 10.66
C LYS A 58 11.35 -14.77 10.67
N SER A 59 11.95 -13.60 10.66
CA SER A 59 11.21 -12.34 10.59
C SER A 59 11.86 -11.37 9.62
N ILE A 60 11.03 -10.66 8.87
CA ILE A 60 11.42 -9.51 8.04
C ILE A 60 10.59 -8.30 8.44
N ALA A 61 11.07 -7.08 8.19
CA ALA A 61 10.33 -5.86 8.53
C ALA A 61 10.21 -4.92 7.33
N LEU A 62 9.06 -4.24 7.22
CA LEU A 62 8.84 -3.09 6.33
C LEU A 62 8.50 -1.87 7.18
N ILE A 63 9.27 -0.81 7.02
CA ILE A 63 9.19 0.42 7.82
C ILE A 63 9.11 1.62 6.88
N ASP A 64 8.58 2.74 7.38
CA ASP A 64 8.63 4.00 6.65
C ASP A 64 10.07 4.49 6.44
N LYS A 65 10.28 5.19 5.32
CA LYS A 65 11.62 5.63 4.89
C LYS A 65 12.23 6.67 5.81
N ASP A 66 11.43 7.45 6.50
CA ASP A 66 11.88 8.47 7.46
C ASP A 66 12.69 7.86 8.63
N LYS A 67 12.51 6.56 8.91
CA LYS A 67 13.28 5.81 9.91
C LYS A 67 14.55 5.16 9.36
N LYS A 68 14.83 5.26 8.06
CA LYS A 68 15.92 4.53 7.40
C LYS A 68 17.30 4.74 8.03
N GLU A 69 17.62 5.97 8.45
CA GLU A 69 18.92 6.25 9.07
C GLU A 69 19.16 5.43 10.34
N SER A 70 18.11 5.10 11.09
CA SER A 70 18.19 4.33 12.34
C SER A 70 18.32 2.81 12.15
N TYR A 71 18.00 2.29 10.96
CA TYR A 71 17.87 0.85 10.68
C TYR A 71 18.60 0.39 9.42
N SER A 72 19.31 1.27 8.71
CA SER A 72 19.93 0.98 7.41
C SER A 72 20.97 -0.15 7.40
N SER A 73 21.58 -0.45 8.55
CA SER A 73 22.56 -1.50 8.72
C SER A 73 21.96 -2.87 9.08
N GLU A 74 20.66 -2.92 9.37
CA GLU A 74 20.01 -4.14 9.86
C GLU A 74 19.59 -5.04 8.69
N PRO A 75 19.99 -6.33 8.68
CA PRO A 75 19.53 -7.26 7.67
C PRO A 75 18.02 -7.48 7.81
N ASP A 76 17.37 -7.80 6.68
CA ASP A 76 15.94 -8.14 6.63
C ASP A 76 14.98 -7.02 7.05
N ILE A 77 15.47 -5.78 7.17
CA ILE A 77 14.66 -4.57 7.28
C ILE A 77 14.64 -3.86 5.93
N TYR A 78 13.43 -3.59 5.45
CA TYR A 78 13.13 -2.92 4.20
C TYR A 78 12.36 -1.63 4.48
N PHE A 79 12.41 -0.71 3.51
CA PHE A 79 11.81 0.60 3.63
C PHE A 79 10.91 0.88 2.43
N THR A 80 9.85 1.65 2.66
CA THR A 80 9.08 2.30 1.60
C THR A 80 10.01 3.17 0.72
N LYS A 81 9.61 3.41 -0.53
CA LYS A 81 10.40 4.21 -1.49
C LYS A 81 10.13 5.72 -1.28
N ALA A 82 8.86 6.06 -1.09
CA ALA A 82 8.35 7.35 -0.65
C ALA A 82 8.44 7.48 0.88
N ASN A 83 7.82 8.50 1.48
CA ASN A 83 7.95 8.74 2.91
C ASN A 83 7.21 7.69 3.75
N ASP A 84 6.02 7.29 3.31
CA ASP A 84 5.15 6.32 3.98
C ASP A 84 4.36 5.46 2.97
N TYR A 85 3.60 4.48 3.47
CA TYR A 85 2.73 3.64 2.65
C TYR A 85 1.77 4.42 1.76
N GLU A 86 1.09 5.44 2.30
CA GLU A 86 0.08 6.19 1.56
C GLU A 86 0.70 6.89 0.35
N GLU A 87 1.88 7.47 0.51
CA GLU A 87 2.60 8.10 -0.59
C GLU A 87 3.15 7.06 -1.59
N ASP A 88 3.68 5.94 -1.11
CA ASP A 88 4.19 4.87 -1.97
C ASP A 88 3.09 4.31 -2.87
N VAL A 89 1.91 4.08 -2.30
CA VAL A 89 0.77 3.58 -3.06
C VAL A 89 0.20 4.64 -4.00
N TYR A 90 0.06 5.90 -3.55
CA TYR A 90 -0.41 7.00 -4.41
C TYR A 90 0.48 7.19 -5.64
N ASP A 91 1.80 7.14 -5.48
CA ASP A 91 2.78 7.31 -6.57
C ASP A 91 2.74 6.17 -7.60
N ASN A 92 2.15 5.03 -7.27
CA ASN A 92 2.01 3.88 -8.17
C ASN A 92 0.57 3.70 -8.72
N PHE A 93 -0.30 4.70 -8.55
CA PHE A 93 -1.64 4.72 -9.13
C PHE A 93 -1.69 5.44 -10.48
N LYS A 94 -2.44 4.88 -11.43
CA LYS A 94 -3.14 5.65 -12.46
C LYS A 94 -4.43 6.23 -11.89
N LEU A 95 -4.86 7.36 -12.42
CA LEU A 95 -6.08 8.03 -11.96
C LEU A 95 -7.31 7.12 -12.03
N THR A 96 -7.49 6.40 -13.13
CA THR A 96 -8.65 5.50 -13.33
C THR A 96 -8.75 4.42 -12.25
N ASP A 97 -7.62 3.84 -11.85
CA ASP A 97 -7.56 2.87 -10.76
C ASP A 97 -7.69 3.53 -9.38
N TYR A 98 -7.12 4.72 -9.20
CA TYR A 98 -7.29 5.49 -7.98
C TYR A 98 -8.76 5.84 -7.74
N LEU A 99 -9.50 6.24 -8.77
CA LEU A 99 -10.93 6.54 -8.67
C LEU A 99 -11.76 5.30 -8.28
N LYS A 100 -11.40 4.09 -8.73
CA LYS A 100 -12.02 2.85 -8.25
C LYS A 100 -11.82 2.70 -6.75
N SER A 101 -10.61 2.97 -6.25
CA SER A 101 -10.35 2.95 -4.81
C SER A 101 -11.14 4.05 -4.07
N CYS A 102 -11.23 5.26 -4.63
CA CYS A 102 -11.99 6.35 -4.03
C CYS A 102 -13.48 6.01 -3.90
N LYS A 103 -14.06 5.32 -4.88
CA LYS A 103 -15.46 4.87 -4.83
C LYS A 103 -15.74 4.04 -3.57
N GLU A 104 -14.84 3.13 -3.21
CA GLU A 104 -14.97 2.26 -2.03
C GLU A 104 -14.66 2.99 -0.72
N LEU A 105 -13.85 4.06 -0.76
CA LEU A 105 -13.31 4.71 0.44
C LEU A 105 -14.03 6.00 0.85
N SER A 106 -14.35 6.87 -0.11
CA SER A 106 -14.74 8.26 0.16
C SER A 106 -15.72 8.87 -0.86
N GLY A 107 -16.04 8.14 -1.94
CA GLY A 107 -16.76 8.68 -3.09
C GLY A 107 -15.82 9.32 -4.14
N VAL A 108 -16.37 9.53 -5.34
CA VAL A 108 -15.65 10.07 -6.52
C VAL A 108 -16.15 11.46 -6.93
N GLU A 109 -17.19 11.97 -6.27
CA GLU A 109 -17.83 13.26 -6.53
C GLU A 109 -16.84 14.44 -6.54
N PRO A 110 -15.82 14.50 -5.65
CA PRO A 110 -14.84 15.58 -5.67
C PRO A 110 -14.03 15.66 -6.99
N TYR A 111 -13.95 14.57 -7.76
CA TYR A 111 -13.25 14.54 -9.04
C TYR A 111 -14.09 15.04 -10.22
N ILE A 112 -15.41 15.10 -10.10
CA ILE A 112 -16.30 15.57 -11.17
C ILE A 112 -15.93 16.99 -11.65
N PRO A 113 -15.81 18.01 -10.78
CA PRO A 113 -15.43 19.35 -11.22
C PRO A 113 -13.99 19.42 -11.77
N ILE A 114 -13.08 18.59 -11.25
CA ILE A 114 -11.68 18.52 -11.70
C ILE A 114 -11.63 18.03 -13.15
N LEU A 115 -12.27 16.88 -13.41
CA LEU A 115 -12.31 16.27 -14.74
C LEU A 115 -12.99 17.19 -15.77
N ARG A 116 -14.07 17.88 -15.39
CA ARG A 116 -14.73 18.85 -16.28
C ARG A 116 -13.85 20.05 -16.61
N ARG A 117 -13.07 20.54 -15.65
CA ARG A 117 -12.12 21.65 -15.88
C ARG A 117 -11.02 21.26 -16.87
N GLU A 118 -10.63 19.99 -16.86
CA GLU A 118 -9.70 19.41 -17.82
C GLU A 118 -10.34 19.09 -19.19
N GLY A 119 -11.60 19.45 -19.40
CA GLY A 119 -12.30 19.32 -20.68
C GLY A 119 -13.00 17.97 -20.89
N LEU A 120 -13.03 17.08 -19.89
CA LEU A 120 -13.74 15.81 -20.02
C LEU A 120 -15.25 16.01 -19.90
N ASN A 121 -15.98 15.45 -20.86
CA ASN A 121 -17.44 15.44 -20.89
C ASN A 121 -17.97 14.02 -20.60
N PHE A 122 -18.71 13.86 -19.52
CA PHE A 122 -19.25 12.58 -19.06
C PHE A 122 -20.51 12.81 -18.21
N ASN A 123 -21.33 11.76 -18.07
CA ASN A 123 -22.50 11.79 -17.19
C ASN A 123 -22.06 11.57 -15.72
N PRO A 124 -22.35 12.51 -14.79
CA PRO A 124 -21.97 12.37 -13.39
C PRO A 124 -22.51 11.13 -12.69
N GLY A 125 -23.77 10.75 -12.96
CA GLY A 125 -24.38 9.57 -12.33
C GLY A 125 -23.69 8.28 -12.77
N GLN A 126 -23.46 8.13 -14.07
CA GLN A 126 -22.73 6.97 -14.61
C GLN A 126 -21.28 6.91 -14.11
N PHE A 127 -20.63 8.07 -13.91
CA PHE A 127 -19.28 8.14 -13.37
C PHE A 127 -19.22 7.72 -11.89
N VAL A 128 -20.20 8.11 -11.08
CA VAL A 128 -20.29 7.66 -9.67
C VAL A 128 -20.52 6.15 -9.60
N GLU A 129 -21.36 5.60 -10.48
CA GLU A 129 -21.59 4.16 -10.58
C GLU A 129 -20.36 3.38 -11.07
N ASN A 130 -19.64 3.90 -12.07
CA ASN A 130 -18.45 3.28 -12.60
C ASN A 130 -17.41 4.33 -13.04
N PRO A 131 -16.46 4.70 -12.16
CA PRO A 131 -15.49 5.74 -12.47
C PRO A 131 -14.44 5.31 -13.50
N ALA A 132 -14.34 4.01 -13.79
CA ALA A 132 -13.41 3.47 -14.79
C ALA A 132 -13.90 3.68 -16.24
N ASN A 133 -15.16 4.08 -16.44
CA ASN A 133 -15.75 4.27 -17.77
C ASN A 133 -15.38 5.61 -18.43
N ILE A 134 -14.52 6.41 -17.80
CA ILE A 134 -14.07 7.67 -18.39
C ILE A 134 -12.90 7.42 -19.34
N GLU A 135 -13.05 7.88 -20.58
CA GLU A 135 -11.94 7.89 -21.55
C GLU A 135 -11.01 9.06 -21.22
N ILE A 136 -9.79 8.73 -20.80
CA ILE A 136 -8.77 9.71 -20.42
C ILE A 136 -7.38 9.16 -20.75
N ASP A 137 -6.56 9.97 -21.43
CA ASP A 137 -5.21 9.56 -21.79
C ASP A 137 -4.24 9.58 -20.60
N ASP A 138 -3.14 8.84 -20.72
CA ASP A 138 -2.15 8.68 -19.64
C ASP A 138 -1.49 10.02 -19.23
N THR A 139 -1.36 10.98 -20.15
CA THR A 139 -0.77 12.30 -19.85
C THR A 139 -1.68 13.08 -18.93
N LEU A 140 -2.98 13.10 -19.23
CA LEU A 140 -3.97 13.81 -18.44
C LEU A 140 -4.20 13.14 -17.08
N GLN A 141 -4.21 11.79 -17.02
CA GLN A 141 -4.25 11.07 -15.75
C GLN A 141 -3.09 11.45 -14.84
N MET A 142 -1.86 11.47 -15.38
CA MET A 142 -0.67 11.86 -14.63
C MET A 142 -0.76 13.30 -14.13
N LYS A 143 -1.18 14.24 -14.99
CA LYS A 143 -1.38 15.65 -14.62
C LYS A 143 -2.33 15.78 -13.44
N ILE A 144 -3.50 15.15 -13.51
CA ILE A 144 -4.51 15.23 -12.43
C ILE A 144 -3.98 14.60 -11.13
N MET A 145 -3.31 13.46 -11.20
CA MET A 145 -2.72 12.81 -10.01
C MET A 145 -1.68 13.71 -9.34
N VAL A 146 -0.81 14.36 -10.12
CA VAL A 146 0.22 15.28 -9.59
C VAL A 146 -0.41 16.53 -8.96
N GLU A 147 -1.34 17.19 -9.65
CA GLU A 147 -1.96 18.44 -9.18
C GLU A 147 -2.78 18.25 -7.89
N ASN A 148 -3.26 17.02 -7.62
CA ASN A 148 -4.08 16.72 -6.46
C ASN A 148 -3.33 15.96 -5.34
N LYS A 149 -2.04 15.64 -5.55
CA LYS A 149 -1.24 14.77 -4.65
C LYS A 149 -1.31 15.21 -3.19
N ASP A 150 -0.98 16.47 -2.90
CA ASP A 150 -0.92 16.95 -1.52
C ASP A 150 -2.27 16.83 -0.79
N ARG A 151 -3.36 17.21 -1.48
CA ARG A 151 -4.72 17.13 -0.93
C ARG A 151 -5.13 15.70 -0.65
N GLU A 152 -4.88 14.78 -1.58
CA GLU A 152 -5.28 13.39 -1.40
C GLU A 152 -4.42 12.66 -0.37
N LEU A 153 -3.10 12.92 -0.34
CA LEU A 153 -2.22 12.38 0.69
C LEU A 153 -2.62 12.86 2.09
N GLN A 154 -3.02 14.12 2.26
CA GLN A 154 -3.54 14.60 3.55
C GLN A 154 -4.75 13.79 4.02
N LYS A 155 -5.71 13.50 3.12
CA LYS A 155 -6.90 12.69 3.47
C LYS A 155 -6.54 11.25 3.82
N LEU A 156 -5.67 10.63 3.01
CA LEU A 156 -5.21 9.25 3.23
C LEU A 156 -4.51 9.14 4.60
N LYS A 157 -3.63 10.09 4.93
CA LYS A 157 -2.85 10.10 6.18
C LYS A 157 -3.68 10.43 7.42
N GLN A 158 -4.78 11.18 7.29
CA GLN A 158 -5.65 11.52 8.43
C GLN A 158 -6.52 10.34 8.90
N SER A 159 -6.59 9.26 8.13
CA SER A 159 -7.63 8.25 8.33
C SER A 159 -7.15 6.82 8.10
N LYS A 160 -5.89 6.54 8.45
CA LYS A 160 -5.18 5.26 8.29
C LYS A 160 -5.86 4.13 9.07
N ASN A 161 -6.10 3.00 8.40
CA ASN A 161 -6.51 1.73 9.02
C ASN A 161 -6.31 0.56 8.04
N ALA A 162 -6.40 -0.67 8.55
CA ALA A 162 -6.16 -1.89 7.76
C ALA A 162 -7.13 -2.07 6.60
N ALA A 163 -8.41 -1.75 6.77
CA ALA A 163 -9.40 -1.88 5.69
C ALA A 163 -9.05 -0.96 4.51
N LYS A 164 -8.62 0.28 4.78
CA LYS A 164 -8.17 1.20 3.73
C LYS A 164 -6.90 0.73 3.05
N GLY A 165 -5.93 0.24 3.83
CA GLY A 165 -4.72 -0.37 3.28
C GLY A 165 -5.03 -1.51 2.32
N ALA A 166 -5.96 -2.39 2.70
CA ALA A 166 -6.40 -3.50 1.84
C ALA A 166 -7.07 -3.00 0.54
N VAL A 167 -7.98 -2.02 0.63
CA VAL A 167 -8.65 -1.45 -0.55
C VAL A 167 -7.65 -0.79 -1.50
N LEU A 168 -6.77 0.07 -0.98
CA LEU A 168 -5.74 0.73 -1.80
C LEU A 168 -4.82 -0.30 -2.46
N ALA A 169 -4.40 -1.33 -1.72
CA ALA A 169 -3.59 -2.43 -2.24
C ALA A 169 -4.32 -3.26 -3.31
N GLY A 170 -5.64 -3.39 -3.23
CA GLY A 170 -6.44 -4.10 -4.23
C GLY A 170 -6.51 -3.37 -5.58
N TYR A 171 -6.52 -2.03 -5.54
CA TYR A 171 -6.70 -1.21 -6.74
C TYR A 171 -5.42 -0.57 -7.29
N VAL A 172 -4.33 -0.47 -6.52
CA VAL A 172 -3.11 0.20 -7.02
C VAL A 172 -2.62 -0.42 -8.32
N THR A 173 -2.34 0.43 -9.31
CA THR A 173 -2.02 0.01 -10.68
C THR A 173 -0.78 -0.88 -10.70
N VAL A 174 0.27 -0.46 -9.98
CA VAL A 174 1.51 -1.23 -9.82
C VAL A 174 1.75 -1.45 -8.34
N ILE A 175 2.08 -2.67 -7.93
CA ILE A 175 2.46 -2.95 -6.54
C ILE A 175 3.73 -2.14 -6.23
N PRO A 176 3.78 -1.35 -5.14
CA PRO A 176 4.96 -0.54 -4.88
C PRO A 176 6.22 -1.42 -4.69
N PRO A 177 7.39 -1.03 -5.23
CA PRO A 177 8.55 -1.92 -5.32
C PRO A 177 9.06 -2.49 -3.99
N ALA A 178 8.88 -1.77 -2.88
CA ALA A 178 9.27 -2.24 -1.56
C ALA A 178 8.47 -3.49 -1.13
N PHE A 179 7.16 -3.49 -1.38
CA PHE A 179 6.25 -4.59 -1.08
C PHE A 179 6.51 -5.77 -2.01
N GLU A 180 6.66 -5.52 -3.31
CA GLU A 180 7.01 -6.54 -4.29
C GLU A 180 8.30 -7.27 -3.92
N LYS A 181 9.33 -6.52 -3.50
CA LYS A 181 10.63 -7.08 -3.08
C LYS A 181 10.50 -8.03 -1.89
N ILE A 182 9.72 -7.64 -0.88
CA ILE A 182 9.47 -8.43 0.34
C ILE A 182 8.72 -9.71 -0.02
N ILE A 183 7.65 -9.61 -0.80
CA ILE A 183 6.83 -10.77 -1.18
C ILE A 183 7.65 -11.75 -2.03
N ASN A 184 8.44 -11.26 -2.99
CA ASN A 184 9.35 -12.09 -3.75
C ASN A 184 10.41 -12.79 -2.90
N LYS A 185 10.87 -12.17 -1.80
CA LYS A 185 11.78 -12.80 -0.84
C LYS A 185 11.07 -13.92 -0.07
N LEU A 186 9.84 -13.67 0.39
CA LEU A 186 9.02 -14.67 1.08
C LEU A 186 8.75 -15.91 0.23
N ILE A 187 8.38 -15.71 -1.05
CA ILE A 187 8.19 -16.80 -2.02
C ILE A 187 9.43 -17.70 -2.12
N LYS A 188 10.64 -17.12 -2.03
CA LYS A 188 11.90 -17.88 -2.10
C LYS A 188 12.27 -18.57 -0.78
N GLU A 189 11.95 -17.95 0.36
CA GLU A 189 12.41 -18.39 1.68
C GLU A 189 11.47 -19.37 2.38
N VAL A 190 10.18 -19.34 2.05
CA VAL A 190 9.14 -20.16 2.67
C VAL A 190 8.68 -21.19 1.64
N LYS A 191 9.40 -22.30 1.55
CA LYS A 191 9.03 -23.43 0.69
C LYS A 191 8.04 -24.38 1.35
#